data_AF-A0A8T0AX75-F1
#
_entry.id   AF-A0A8T0AX75-F1
#
_cell.length_a   1.000
_cell.length_b   1.000
_cell.length_c   1.000
_cell.angle_alpha   90.00
_cell.angle_beta   90.00
_cell.angle_gamma   90.00
#
_symmetry.space_group_name_H-M   'P 1'
#
loop_
_entity.id
_entity.type
_entity.pdbx_description
1 polymer ?
#
loop_
_entity_poly.entity_id
_entity_poly.type
_entity_poly.pdbx_seq_one_letter_code
_entity_poly.pdbx_strand_id
1 'polypeptide(L)'
;MSTHQSKTNSDTIVRNSVSAFDIEPEEAETIIHRMVSVFQPYIQPCIAELVGSALFIFTGCMSVIENPQDTGSLQPALAHGLALSIVIALFGQISGGHFNPAVSVSVYLIGGLNIILLIPYILAQLCGGLIGAGLAKSISLPHNYYNASGGAFNTIQERAQIEPAIIAEMVMTLFLTMSVCMGAVNDKTRTLLAPFCIGLTVAADVLAGGAVSGACMNPARAFGPAAVANYWTYHWIYWVGPMTGALLTAILISSTAVAHMGKLGRRFSKPISQSVGRTPAGLPGQGHCAPLRFPDCSAMKLPPLWEVWQMGLRLEPNAQG
;
A
#
# COMPACT_ATOMS: atom_id res chain seq x y z
N MET A 1 -10.51 -12.80 -34.07
CA MET A 1 -9.66 -13.96 -34.43
C MET A 1 -8.35 -14.05 -33.63
N SER A 2 -8.00 -13.15 -32.69
CA SER A 2 -6.72 -13.23 -31.94
C SER A 2 -6.82 -13.58 -30.43
N THR A 3 -8.02 -13.68 -29.85
CA THR A 3 -8.20 -14.06 -28.43
C THR A 3 -8.09 -15.56 -28.19
N HIS A 4 -8.32 -16.39 -29.21
CA HIS A 4 -8.14 -17.84 -29.13
C HIS A 4 -6.66 -18.27 -29.18
N GLN A 5 -5.76 -17.44 -29.71
CA GLN A 5 -4.33 -17.76 -29.86
C GLN A 5 -3.49 -17.48 -28.60
N SER A 6 -3.99 -16.62 -27.70
CA SER A 6 -3.29 -16.26 -26.45
C SER A 6 -3.48 -17.30 -25.34
N LYS A 7 -4.71 -17.81 -25.16
CA LYS A 7 -5.01 -18.92 -24.23
C LYS A 7 -4.28 -20.20 -24.60
N THR A 8 -4.23 -20.54 -25.89
CA THR A 8 -3.49 -21.72 -26.37
C THR A 8 -2.00 -21.63 -26.10
N ASN A 9 -1.39 -20.44 -26.09
CA ASN A 9 0.03 -20.29 -25.82
C ASN A 9 0.38 -20.48 -24.34
N SER A 10 -0.46 -20.01 -23.42
CA SER A 10 -0.27 -20.24 -21.98
C SER A 10 -0.49 -21.70 -21.60
N ASP A 11 -1.54 -22.33 -22.14
CA ASP A 11 -1.81 -23.77 -21.96
C ASP A 11 -0.69 -24.64 -22.55
N THR A 12 -0.04 -24.19 -23.63
CA THR A 12 1.09 -24.88 -24.24
C THR A 12 2.37 -24.75 -23.43
N ILE A 13 2.64 -23.58 -22.83
CA ILE A 13 3.80 -23.40 -21.94
C ILE A 13 3.66 -24.28 -20.69
N VAL A 14 2.47 -24.35 -20.08
CA VAL A 14 2.18 -25.23 -18.94
C VAL A 14 2.34 -26.70 -19.35
N ARG A 15 1.76 -27.14 -20.48
CA ARG A 15 1.91 -28.52 -20.96
C ARG A 15 3.35 -28.91 -21.27
N ASN A 16 4.14 -28.01 -21.87
CA ASN A 16 5.53 -28.30 -22.25
C ASN A 16 6.50 -28.26 -21.06
N SER A 17 6.16 -27.58 -19.96
CA SER A 17 6.97 -27.60 -18.73
C SER A 17 6.60 -28.79 -17.83
N VAL A 18 5.35 -29.26 -17.89
CA VAL A 18 4.89 -30.49 -17.22
C VAL A 18 5.38 -31.76 -17.93
N SER A 19 5.68 -31.75 -19.24
CA SER A 19 6.23 -32.93 -19.92
C SER A 19 7.75 -33.14 -19.73
N ALA A 20 8.46 -32.18 -19.15
CA ALA A 20 9.91 -32.24 -18.94
C ALA A 20 10.29 -32.88 -17.58
N PHE A 21 9.31 -33.06 -16.70
CA PHE A 21 9.40 -33.76 -15.43
C PHE A 21 8.21 -34.71 -15.42
N ASP A 22 8.38 -36.03 -15.34
CA ASP A 22 7.29 -37.02 -15.32
C ASP A 22 6.33 -36.81 -14.12
N ILE A 23 5.50 -35.77 -14.15
CA ILE A 23 4.58 -35.35 -13.09
C ILE A 23 3.16 -35.51 -13.63
N GLU A 24 2.35 -36.27 -12.91
CA GLU A 24 0.94 -36.47 -13.24
C GLU A 24 0.17 -35.12 -13.22
N PRO A 25 -0.77 -34.87 -14.15
CA PRO A 25 -1.45 -33.58 -14.26
C PRO A 25 -2.17 -33.11 -12.98
N GLU A 26 -2.71 -34.05 -12.20
CA GLU A 26 -3.42 -33.77 -10.93
C GLU A 26 -2.43 -33.34 -9.82
N GLU A 27 -1.23 -33.92 -9.82
CA GLU A 27 -0.15 -33.52 -8.91
C GLU A 27 0.40 -32.14 -9.29
N ALA A 28 0.55 -31.87 -10.58
CA ALA A 28 0.93 -30.55 -11.09
C ALA A 28 -0.08 -29.45 -10.71
N GLU A 29 -1.38 -29.70 -10.83
CA GLU A 29 -2.43 -28.75 -10.44
C GLU A 29 -2.40 -28.46 -8.94
N THR A 30 -2.19 -29.49 -8.12
CA THR A 30 -2.05 -29.36 -6.66
C THR A 30 -0.83 -28.52 -6.27
N ILE A 31 0.32 -28.76 -6.92
CA ILE A 31 1.55 -27.99 -6.70
C ILE A 31 1.34 -26.52 -7.10
N ILE A 32 0.77 -26.27 -8.27
CA ILE A 32 0.49 -24.92 -8.77
C ILE A 32 -0.45 -24.18 -7.82
N HIS A 33 -1.55 -24.81 -7.41
CA HIS A 33 -2.50 -24.20 -6.48
C HIS A 33 -1.81 -23.84 -5.14
N ARG A 34 -0.96 -24.75 -4.63
CA ARG A 34 -0.19 -24.48 -3.41
C ARG A 34 0.79 -23.32 -3.59
N MET A 35 1.53 -23.28 -4.70
CA MET A 35 2.44 -22.18 -5.02
C MET A 35 1.71 -20.84 -5.13
N VAL A 36 0.59 -20.79 -5.85
CA VAL A 36 -0.24 -19.58 -5.99
C VAL A 36 -0.82 -19.14 -4.65
N SER A 37 -1.29 -20.09 -3.83
CA SER A 37 -1.87 -19.81 -2.50
C SER A 37 -0.87 -19.20 -1.50
N VAL A 38 0.44 -19.41 -1.70
CA VAL A 38 1.50 -18.79 -0.89
C VAL A 38 2.00 -17.51 -1.57
N PHE A 39 2.20 -17.55 -2.88
CA PHE A 39 2.78 -16.43 -3.61
C PHE A 39 1.90 -15.18 -3.56
N GLN A 40 0.60 -15.30 -3.84
CA GLN A 40 -0.29 -14.14 -3.91
C GLN A 40 -0.49 -13.39 -2.59
N PRO A 41 -0.70 -14.04 -1.43
CA PRO A 41 -0.90 -13.31 -0.19
C PRO A 41 0.40 -12.90 0.51
N TYR A 42 1.54 -13.56 0.24
CA TYR A 42 2.77 -13.32 1.01
C TYR A 42 3.94 -12.76 0.21
N ILE A 43 4.15 -13.21 -1.03
CA ILE A 43 5.35 -12.87 -1.80
C ILE A 43 5.08 -11.70 -2.74
N GLN A 44 4.01 -11.80 -3.54
CA GLN A 44 3.60 -10.78 -4.50
C GLN A 44 3.42 -9.39 -3.86
N PRO A 45 2.80 -9.25 -2.68
CA PRO A 45 2.64 -7.96 -2.03
C PRO A 45 3.99 -7.35 -1.59
N CYS A 46 4.92 -8.18 -1.12
CA CYS A 46 6.26 -7.73 -0.73
C CYS A 46 7.08 -7.25 -1.94
N ILE A 47 6.94 -7.92 -3.09
CA ILE A 47 7.58 -7.47 -4.34
C ILE A 47 7.01 -6.11 -4.77
N ALA A 48 5.68 -5.95 -4.69
CA ALA A 48 5.02 -4.68 -4.98
C ALA A 48 5.50 -3.55 -4.05
N GLU A 49 5.63 -3.79 -2.74
CA GLU A 49 6.20 -2.85 -1.78
C GLU A 49 7.66 -2.49 -2.12
N LEU A 50 8.48 -3.47 -2.47
CA LEU A 50 9.88 -3.23 -2.86
C LEU A 50 10.00 -2.35 -4.11
N VAL A 51 9.27 -2.69 -5.17
CA VAL A 51 9.32 -1.95 -6.45
C VAL A 51 8.69 -0.57 -6.30
N GLY A 52 7.55 -0.46 -5.64
CA GLY A 52 6.89 0.83 -5.41
C GLY A 52 7.73 1.77 -4.53
N SER A 53 8.35 1.26 -3.46
CA SER A 53 9.29 2.06 -2.65
C SER A 53 10.51 2.49 -3.45
N ALA A 54 11.07 1.61 -4.30
CA ALA A 54 12.21 1.96 -5.15
C ALA A 54 11.86 3.10 -6.12
N LEU A 55 10.73 3.01 -6.81
CA LEU A 55 10.28 4.04 -7.77
C LEU A 55 9.95 5.37 -7.07
N PHE A 56 9.25 5.30 -5.93
CA PHE A 56 8.91 6.49 -5.14
C PHE A 56 10.17 7.21 -4.64
N ILE A 57 11.10 6.47 -4.03
CA ILE A 57 12.31 7.05 -3.44
C ILE A 57 13.30 7.50 -4.51
N PHE A 58 13.41 6.78 -5.63
CA PHE A 58 14.18 7.21 -6.79
C PHE A 58 13.70 8.58 -7.30
N THR A 59 12.40 8.70 -7.59
CA THR A 59 11.82 9.95 -8.12
C THR A 59 11.98 11.09 -7.12
N GLY A 60 11.75 10.81 -5.84
CA GLY A 60 11.95 11.75 -4.76
C GLY A 60 13.39 12.27 -4.67
N CYS A 61 14.38 11.37 -4.67
CA CYS A 61 15.79 11.74 -4.64
C CYS A 61 16.17 12.57 -5.87
N MET A 62 15.80 12.14 -7.07
CA MET A 62 16.09 12.88 -8.31
C MET A 62 15.52 14.29 -8.28
N SER A 63 14.30 14.46 -7.76
CA SER A 63 13.66 15.77 -7.69
C SER A 63 14.40 16.75 -6.79
N VAL A 64 15.13 16.27 -5.78
CA VAL A 64 15.93 17.11 -4.90
C VAL A 64 17.34 17.28 -5.45
N ILE A 65 17.92 16.24 -6.05
CA ILE A 65 19.28 16.29 -6.60
C ILE A 65 19.37 17.27 -7.78
N GLU A 66 18.38 17.20 -8.67
CA GLU A 66 18.33 18.03 -9.87
C GLU A 66 17.46 19.28 -9.64
N ASN A 67 17.29 19.73 -8.39
CA ASN A 67 16.45 20.88 -8.08
C ASN A 67 17.13 22.20 -8.50
N PRO A 68 16.60 22.93 -9.49
CA PRO A 68 17.12 24.24 -9.82
C PRO A 68 16.86 25.22 -8.67
N GLN A 69 17.81 26.13 -8.42
CA GLN A 69 17.71 27.09 -7.31
C GLN A 69 16.43 27.94 -7.34
N ASP A 70 15.88 28.20 -8.52
CA ASP A 70 14.71 29.08 -8.71
C ASP A 70 13.36 28.42 -8.38
N THR A 71 13.28 27.09 -8.32
CA THR A 71 11.99 26.39 -8.13
C THR A 71 11.61 26.13 -6.67
N GLY A 72 12.59 26.26 -5.77
CA GLY A 72 12.39 26.09 -4.33
C GLY A 72 11.81 24.72 -3.95
N SER A 73 10.90 24.71 -2.98
CA SER A 73 10.28 23.47 -2.47
C SER A 73 9.20 22.88 -3.39
N LEU A 74 8.80 23.58 -4.47
CA LEU A 74 7.68 23.14 -5.33
C LEU A 74 8.03 21.87 -6.12
N GLN A 75 9.22 21.83 -6.72
CA GLN A 75 9.68 20.66 -7.47
C GLN A 75 9.69 19.38 -6.62
N PRO A 76 10.36 19.33 -5.46
CA PRO A 76 10.36 18.13 -4.64
C PRO A 76 8.97 17.81 -4.08
N ALA A 77 8.14 18.80 -3.74
CA ALA A 77 6.78 18.55 -3.27
C ALA A 77 5.92 17.83 -4.32
N LEU A 78 5.88 18.36 -5.55
CA LEU A 78 5.10 17.77 -6.63
C LEU A 78 5.66 16.40 -7.02
N ALA A 79 6.98 16.25 -7.14
CA ALA A 79 7.58 14.98 -7.52
C ALA A 79 7.28 13.87 -6.51
N HIS A 80 7.43 14.12 -5.20
CA HIS A 80 7.11 13.13 -4.18
C HIS A 80 5.62 12.79 -4.15
N GLY A 81 4.75 13.80 -4.20
CA GLY A 81 3.30 13.57 -4.14
C GLY A 81 2.76 12.85 -5.36
N LEU A 82 3.19 13.24 -6.56
CA LEU A 82 2.77 12.58 -7.80
C LEU A 82 3.34 11.15 -7.90
N ALA A 83 4.62 10.96 -7.58
CA ALA A 83 5.23 9.63 -7.58
C ALA A 83 4.48 8.69 -6.62
N LEU A 84 4.18 9.15 -5.40
CA LEU A 84 3.43 8.35 -4.44
C LEU A 84 2.02 8.02 -4.95
N SER A 85 1.30 9.01 -5.50
CA SER A 85 -0.03 8.80 -6.09
C SER A 85 0.00 7.70 -7.15
N ILE A 86 0.99 7.74 -8.05
CA ILE A 86 1.13 6.81 -9.15
C ILE A 86 1.47 5.41 -8.64
N VAL A 87 2.45 5.25 -7.74
CA VAL A 87 2.81 3.91 -7.24
C VAL A 87 1.66 3.28 -6.43
N ILE A 88 0.87 4.07 -5.70
CA ILE A 88 -0.33 3.56 -5.03
C ILE A 88 -1.39 3.14 -6.06
N ALA A 89 -1.60 3.92 -7.12
CA ALA A 89 -2.54 3.54 -8.18
C ALA A 89 -2.13 2.25 -8.90
N LEU A 90 -0.83 2.04 -9.12
CA LEU A 90 -0.29 0.87 -9.81
C LEU A 90 -0.32 -0.40 -8.95
N PHE A 91 0.12 -0.31 -7.69
CA PHE A 91 0.36 -1.48 -6.85
C PHE A 91 -0.57 -1.60 -5.65
N GLY A 92 -1.44 -0.62 -5.41
CA GLY A 92 -2.36 -0.60 -4.27
C GLY A 92 -3.31 -1.80 -4.22
N GLN A 93 -3.75 -2.31 -5.37
CA GLN A 93 -4.57 -3.53 -5.45
C GLN A 93 -3.78 -4.82 -5.18
N ILE A 94 -2.45 -4.74 -5.18
CA ILE A 94 -1.55 -5.89 -4.97
C ILE A 94 -1.08 -5.93 -3.51
N SER A 95 -0.61 -4.80 -2.96
CA SER A 95 -0.04 -4.74 -1.60
C SER A 95 -0.78 -3.87 -0.60
N GLY A 96 -1.76 -3.08 -1.04
CA GLY A 96 -2.29 -1.95 -0.27
C GLY A 96 -1.50 -0.65 -0.48
N GLY A 97 -0.32 -0.71 -1.11
CA GLY A 97 0.45 0.46 -1.54
C GLY A 97 0.98 1.31 -0.40
N HIS A 98 1.64 0.70 0.59
CA HIS A 98 2.10 1.41 1.79
C HIS A 98 3.36 2.22 1.52
N PHE A 99 4.37 1.58 0.92
CA PHE A 99 5.70 2.11 0.56
C PHE A 99 6.45 2.87 1.67
N ASN A 100 6.01 2.69 2.91
CA ASN A 100 6.40 3.46 4.08
C ASN A 100 6.23 2.61 5.35
N PRO A 101 7.31 2.37 6.12
CA PRO A 101 7.22 1.62 7.38
C PRO A 101 6.22 2.20 8.39
N ALA A 102 6.13 3.52 8.52
CA ALA A 102 5.19 4.17 9.44
C ALA A 102 3.73 3.97 9.00
N VAL A 103 3.47 4.02 7.69
CA VAL A 103 2.14 3.72 7.14
C VAL A 103 1.78 2.24 7.39
N SER A 104 2.70 1.30 7.13
CA SER A 104 2.47 -0.12 7.42
C SER A 104 2.12 -0.37 8.89
N VAL A 105 2.82 0.28 9.82
CA VAL A 105 2.50 0.21 11.24
C VAL A 105 1.13 0.80 11.54
N SER A 106 0.81 1.99 11.02
CA SER A 106 -0.52 2.62 11.23
C SER A 106 -1.65 1.73 10.73
N VAL A 107 -1.52 1.20 9.51
CA VAL A 107 -2.53 0.32 8.88
C VAL A 107 -2.67 -0.97 9.67
N TYR A 108 -1.57 -1.56 10.14
CA TYR A 108 -1.60 -2.73 11.04
C TYR A 108 -2.37 -2.43 12.33
N LEU A 109 -2.09 -1.30 13.00
CA LEU A 109 -2.70 -0.94 14.27
C LEU A 109 -4.21 -0.75 14.19
N ILE A 110 -4.74 -0.37 13.02
CA ILE A 110 -6.19 -0.27 12.78
C ILE A 110 -6.81 -1.54 12.17
N GLY A 111 -6.03 -2.62 12.04
CA GLY A 111 -6.50 -3.93 11.55
C GLY A 111 -6.52 -4.09 10.03
N GLY A 112 -5.90 -3.18 9.28
CA GLY A 112 -5.86 -3.22 7.80
C GLY A 112 -4.71 -4.04 7.20
N LEU A 113 -3.74 -4.49 8.01
CA LEU A 113 -2.62 -5.32 7.58
C LEU A 113 -2.46 -6.54 8.49
N ASN A 114 -2.15 -7.70 7.92
CA ASN A 114 -1.81 -8.89 8.71
C ASN A 114 -0.41 -8.73 9.33
N ILE A 115 -0.27 -9.02 10.63
CA ILE A 115 1.02 -8.93 11.34
C ILE A 115 2.14 -9.76 10.68
N ILE A 116 1.79 -10.88 10.04
CA ILE A 116 2.76 -11.74 9.34
C ILE A 116 3.44 -10.99 8.19
N LEU A 117 2.75 -10.02 7.57
CA LEU A 117 3.28 -9.18 6.48
C LEU A 117 3.98 -7.92 6.96
N LEU A 118 3.78 -7.48 8.21
CA LEU A 118 4.30 -6.21 8.69
C LEU A 118 5.83 -6.12 8.56
N ILE A 119 6.55 -7.13 9.07
CA ILE A 119 8.02 -7.15 9.01
C ILE A 119 8.52 -7.33 7.57
N PRO A 120 7.99 -8.29 6.77
CA PRO A 120 8.33 -8.39 5.35
C PRO A 120 8.12 -7.09 4.55
N TYR A 121 7.04 -6.35 4.82
CA TYR A 121 6.79 -5.05 4.19
C TYR A 121 7.87 -4.05 4.55
N ILE A 122 8.20 -3.90 5.83
CA ILE A 122 9.23 -2.95 6.28
C ILE A 122 10.57 -3.29 5.62
N LEU A 123 10.95 -4.56 5.58
CA LEU A 123 12.19 -4.99 4.92
C LEU A 123 12.17 -4.72 3.41
N ALA A 124 11.07 -5.05 2.74
CA ALA A 124 10.89 -4.77 1.31
C ALA A 124 11.00 -3.27 1.01
N GLN A 125 10.38 -2.42 1.82
CA GLN A 125 10.40 -0.97 1.69
C GLN A 125 11.81 -0.40 1.92
N LEU A 126 12.54 -0.90 2.93
CA LEU A 126 13.93 -0.49 3.19
C LEU A 126 14.86 -0.89 2.04
N CYS A 127 14.73 -2.11 1.53
CA CYS A 127 15.46 -2.56 0.34
C CYS A 127 15.11 -1.72 -0.89
N GLY A 128 13.82 -1.44 -1.10
CA GLY A 128 13.36 -0.53 -2.14
C GLY A 128 13.98 0.86 -2.00
N GLY A 129 14.06 1.40 -0.79
CA GLY A 129 14.71 2.68 -0.53
C GLY A 129 16.19 2.70 -0.87
N LEU A 130 16.93 1.64 -0.55
CA LEU A 130 18.33 1.49 -0.97
C LEU A 130 18.48 1.46 -2.49
N ILE A 131 17.64 0.67 -3.17
CA ILE A 131 17.65 0.56 -4.63
C ILE A 131 17.34 1.91 -5.26
N GLY A 132 16.26 2.57 -4.82
CA GLY A 132 15.83 3.86 -5.37
C GLY A 132 16.87 4.96 -5.18
N ALA A 133 17.46 5.05 -3.99
CA ALA A 133 18.53 6.01 -3.71
C ALA A 133 19.82 5.70 -4.49
N GLY A 134 20.17 4.41 -4.63
CA GLY A 134 21.32 3.96 -5.40
C GLY A 134 21.19 4.27 -6.90
N LEU A 135 19.99 4.08 -7.46
CA LEU A 135 19.65 4.45 -8.83
C LEU A 135 19.71 5.97 -9.04
N ALA A 136 19.23 6.76 -8.09
CA ALA A 136 19.33 8.21 -8.18
C ALA A 136 20.81 8.66 -8.21
N LYS A 137 21.63 8.11 -7.32
CA LYS A 137 23.07 8.37 -7.30
C LYS A 137 23.78 7.95 -8.60
N SER A 138 23.37 6.85 -9.23
CA SER A 138 24.06 6.33 -10.42
C SER A 138 23.80 7.15 -11.68
N ILE A 139 22.66 7.84 -11.77
CA ILE A 139 22.30 8.66 -12.94
C ILE A 139 22.55 10.15 -12.74
N SER A 140 22.70 10.61 -11.50
CA SER A 140 23.00 12.01 -11.20
C SER A 140 24.45 12.36 -11.49
N LEU A 141 24.67 13.60 -11.94
CA LEU A 141 26.03 14.12 -12.07
C LEU A 141 26.67 14.25 -10.68
N PRO A 142 27.96 13.90 -10.51
CA PRO A 142 28.60 13.92 -9.20
C PRO A 142 28.47 15.27 -8.46
N HIS A 143 28.62 16.38 -9.17
CA HIS A 143 28.49 17.71 -8.55
C HIS A 143 27.07 17.99 -8.06
N ASN A 144 26.03 17.62 -8.82
CA ASN A 144 24.64 17.77 -8.38
C ASN A 144 24.36 16.90 -7.16
N TYR A 145 24.82 15.65 -7.17
CA TYR A 145 24.60 14.72 -6.05
C TYR A 145 25.21 15.24 -4.73
N TYR A 146 26.48 15.66 -4.76
CA TYR A 146 27.17 16.15 -3.55
C TYR A 146 26.66 17.53 -3.11
N ASN A 147 26.31 18.42 -4.06
CA ASN A 147 25.72 19.72 -3.72
C ASN A 147 24.30 19.58 -3.17
N ALA A 148 23.56 18.59 -3.66
CA ALA A 148 22.21 18.35 -3.23
C ALA A 148 22.18 17.80 -1.82
N SER A 149 22.91 16.71 -1.51
CA SER A 149 22.85 16.00 -0.21
C SER A 149 21.41 15.86 0.34
N GLY A 150 20.43 15.86 -0.56
CA GLY A 150 19.24 16.69 -0.38
C GLY A 150 17.98 15.86 -0.32
N GLY A 151 17.15 16.15 0.67
CA GLY A 151 15.81 15.60 0.83
C GLY A 151 15.51 15.08 2.23
N ALA A 152 16.55 14.88 3.06
CA ALA A 152 16.43 14.53 4.49
C ALA A 152 17.77 14.66 5.24
N PHE A 153 18.91 14.50 4.55
CA PHE A 153 20.17 14.22 5.24
C PHE A 153 20.86 15.48 5.75
N ASN A 154 20.71 16.61 5.08
CA ASN A 154 21.44 17.82 5.48
C ASN A 154 20.57 18.94 6.06
N THR A 155 19.28 18.68 6.33
CA THR A 155 18.36 19.70 6.86
C THR A 155 18.61 19.98 8.34
N ILE A 156 18.91 18.94 9.10
CA ILE A 156 19.16 19.02 10.56
C ILE A 156 20.66 18.89 10.79
N GLN A 157 21.30 19.98 11.19
CA GLN A 157 22.74 20.03 11.49
C GLN A 157 23.00 20.39 12.95
N GLU A 158 22.07 21.11 13.58
CA GLU A 158 22.23 21.64 14.93
C GLU A 158 21.21 21.07 15.92
N ARG A 159 21.60 21.04 17.20
CA ARG A 159 20.75 20.55 18.28
C ARG A 159 19.44 21.33 18.42
N ALA A 160 19.46 22.63 18.13
CA ALA A 160 18.27 23.49 18.20
C ALA A 160 17.18 23.08 17.20
N GLN A 161 17.54 22.35 16.14
CA GLN A 161 16.60 21.91 15.11
C GLN A 161 15.91 20.58 15.45
N ILE A 162 16.38 19.85 16.48
CA ILE A 162 15.88 18.50 16.82
C ILE A 162 14.40 18.53 17.19
N GLU A 163 14.01 19.43 18.11
CA GLU A 163 12.62 19.50 18.60
C GLU A 163 11.63 19.88 17.48
N PRO A 164 11.86 20.98 16.72
CA PRO A 164 11.00 21.31 15.58
C PRO A 164 10.91 20.18 14.56
N ALA A 165 12.01 19.48 14.28
CA ALA A 165 12.02 18.39 13.31
C ALA A 165 11.20 17.17 13.76
N ILE A 166 11.31 16.77 15.03
CA ILE A 166 10.51 15.66 15.58
C ILE A 166 9.02 16.01 15.53
N ILE A 167 8.66 17.23 15.93
CA ILE A 167 7.27 17.69 15.92
C ILE A 167 6.73 17.73 14.49
N ALA A 168 7.50 18.28 13.55
CA ALA A 168 7.13 18.34 12.14
C ALA A 168 6.92 16.93 11.56
N GLU A 169 7.88 16.02 11.73
CA GLU A 169 7.77 14.64 11.24
C GLU A 169 6.58 13.90 11.85
N MET A 170 6.29 14.12 13.13
CA MET A 170 5.12 13.55 13.80
C MET A 170 3.81 14.06 13.20
N VAL A 171 3.65 15.38 13.03
CA VAL A 171 2.40 15.99 12.54
C VAL A 171 2.17 15.69 11.06
N MET A 172 3.20 15.77 10.22
CA MET A 172 3.09 15.43 8.80
C MET A 172 2.77 13.94 8.63
N THR A 173 3.43 13.06 9.40
CA THR A 173 3.11 11.62 9.32
C THR A 173 1.71 11.31 9.84
N LEU A 174 1.23 12.01 10.87
CA LEU A 174 -0.17 11.95 11.31
C LEU A 174 -1.12 12.33 10.16
N PHE A 175 -0.85 13.42 9.43
CA PHE A 175 -1.68 13.82 8.30
C PHE A 175 -1.67 12.77 7.17
N LEU A 176 -0.48 12.31 6.76
CA LEU A 176 -0.32 11.24 5.78
C LEU A 176 -1.06 9.97 6.18
N THR A 177 -0.83 9.46 7.39
CA THR A 177 -1.43 8.21 7.85
C THR A 177 -2.94 8.34 8.07
N MET A 178 -3.45 9.51 8.49
CA MET A 178 -4.89 9.79 8.51
C MET A 178 -5.49 9.72 7.10
N SER A 179 -4.85 10.35 6.11
CA SER A 179 -5.28 10.28 4.70
C SER A 179 -5.30 8.84 4.18
N VAL A 180 -4.29 8.02 4.52
CA VAL A 180 -4.27 6.60 4.16
C VAL A 180 -5.39 5.82 4.85
N CYS A 181 -5.45 5.91 6.19
CA CYS A 181 -6.37 5.09 6.97
C CYS A 181 -7.84 5.46 6.70
N MET A 182 -8.16 6.74 6.52
CA MET A 182 -9.53 7.18 6.20
C MET A 182 -9.85 7.01 4.72
N GLY A 183 -8.92 7.33 3.82
CA GLY A 183 -9.17 7.32 2.38
C GLY A 183 -9.09 5.94 1.73
N ALA A 184 -8.24 5.04 2.23
CA ALA A 184 -7.98 3.74 1.61
C ALA A 184 -8.43 2.54 2.46
N VAL A 185 -8.38 2.63 3.79
CA VAL A 185 -8.62 1.47 4.68
C VAL A 185 -10.02 1.45 5.27
N ASN A 186 -10.55 2.59 5.72
CA ASN A 186 -11.85 2.66 6.37
C ASN A 186 -13.01 2.43 5.39
N ASP A 187 -13.76 1.35 5.57
CA ASP A 187 -14.86 0.93 4.70
C ASP A 187 -15.94 2.00 4.44
N LYS A 188 -16.12 2.95 5.37
CA LYS A 188 -17.14 4.00 5.25
C LYS A 188 -16.69 5.22 4.46
N THR A 189 -15.39 5.51 4.50
CA THR A 189 -14.81 6.72 3.92
C THR A 189 -13.89 6.44 2.74
N ARG A 190 -13.64 5.16 2.44
CA ARG A 190 -12.79 4.76 1.32
C ARG A 190 -13.28 5.33 0.00
N THR A 191 -12.35 5.79 -0.84
CA THR A 191 -12.66 6.44 -2.11
C THR A 191 -11.69 6.02 -3.20
N LEU A 192 -12.15 6.03 -4.46
CA LEU A 192 -11.30 5.79 -5.63
C LEU A 192 -10.22 6.89 -5.79
N LEU A 193 -10.44 8.07 -5.21
CA LEU A 193 -9.48 9.16 -5.21
C LEU A 193 -8.37 9.01 -4.17
N ALA A 194 -8.40 7.95 -3.35
CA ALA A 194 -7.44 7.78 -2.26
C ALA A 194 -5.97 7.85 -2.69
N PRO A 195 -5.53 7.19 -3.79
CA PRO A 195 -4.14 7.29 -4.24
C PRO A 195 -3.71 8.74 -4.48
N PHE A 196 -4.57 9.52 -5.13
CA PHE A 196 -4.32 10.93 -5.43
C PHE A 196 -4.32 11.80 -4.18
N CYS A 197 -5.30 11.63 -3.28
CA CYS A 197 -5.36 12.38 -2.03
C CYS A 197 -4.16 12.08 -1.11
N ILE A 198 -3.70 10.83 -1.05
CA ILE A 198 -2.53 10.43 -0.25
C ILE A 198 -1.27 11.11 -0.80
N GLY A 199 -1.06 11.10 -2.12
CA GLY A 199 0.07 11.79 -2.71
C GLY A 199 0.01 13.32 -2.57
N LEU A 200 -1.18 13.92 -2.74
CA LEU A 200 -1.35 15.35 -2.46
C LEU A 200 -1.07 15.72 -1.00
N THR A 201 -1.36 14.82 -0.06
CA THR A 201 -0.99 15.01 1.35
C THR A 201 0.52 15.11 1.49
N VAL A 202 1.28 14.19 0.87
CA VAL A 202 2.75 14.27 0.85
C VAL A 202 3.26 15.54 0.18
N ALA A 203 2.66 15.98 -0.93
CA ALA A 203 3.05 17.25 -1.56
C ALA A 203 2.82 18.44 -0.62
N ALA A 204 1.68 18.50 0.06
CA ALA A 204 1.36 19.55 1.03
C ALA A 204 2.34 19.54 2.21
N ASP A 205 2.66 18.36 2.74
CA ASP A 205 3.62 18.20 3.83
C ASP A 205 5.04 18.63 3.43
N VAL A 206 5.49 18.30 2.21
CA VAL A 206 6.79 18.77 1.71
C VAL A 206 6.82 20.29 1.56
N LEU A 207 5.73 20.92 1.10
CA LEU A 207 5.63 22.38 1.05
C LEU A 207 5.65 23.01 2.44
N ALA A 208 5.02 22.37 3.43
CA ALA A 208 4.88 22.91 4.79
C ALA A 208 6.13 22.69 5.66
N GLY A 209 6.71 21.49 5.65
CA GLY A 209 7.76 21.06 6.58
C GLY A 209 9.09 20.71 5.91
N GLY A 210 9.21 20.82 4.59
CA GLY A 210 10.42 20.47 3.86
C GLY A 210 11.67 21.22 4.33
N ALA A 211 11.53 22.50 4.69
CA ALA A 211 12.62 23.31 5.22
C ALA A 211 12.97 23.00 6.70
N VAL A 212 12.07 22.35 7.45
CA VAL A 212 12.26 22.05 8.87
C VAL A 212 12.97 20.71 9.07
N SER A 213 12.48 19.66 8.41
CA SER A 213 13.01 18.29 8.56
C SER A 213 13.27 17.57 7.24
N GLY A 214 12.99 18.19 6.09
CA GLY A 214 12.97 17.49 4.79
C GLY A 214 11.66 16.76 4.49
N ALA A 215 10.69 16.83 5.41
CA ALA A 215 9.36 16.22 5.29
C ALA A 215 9.41 14.77 4.81
N CYS A 216 10.07 13.92 5.60
CA CYS A 216 10.26 12.52 5.22
C CYS A 216 8.99 11.72 5.36
N MET A 217 8.38 11.77 6.55
CA MET A 217 7.22 10.99 6.98
C MET A 217 7.38 9.46 6.87
N ASN A 218 8.54 9.02 6.40
CA ASN A 218 8.78 7.70 5.86
C ASN A 218 10.19 7.25 6.22
N PRO A 219 10.34 6.31 7.17
CA PRO A 219 11.65 5.79 7.56
C PRO A 219 12.43 5.14 6.41
N ALA A 220 11.77 4.52 5.42
CA ALA A 220 12.47 3.95 4.26
C ALA A 220 13.00 5.02 3.31
N ARG A 221 12.22 6.10 3.11
CA ARG A 221 12.65 7.29 2.34
C ARG A 221 13.84 7.97 3.00
N ALA A 222 13.87 8.03 4.33
CA ALA A 222 15.04 8.51 5.05
C ALA A 222 16.19 7.50 5.04
N PHE A 223 15.93 6.20 5.17
CA PHE A 223 17.00 5.20 5.30
C PHE A 223 17.81 5.02 4.02
N GLY A 224 17.15 4.89 2.87
CA GLY A 224 17.78 4.57 1.60
C GLY A 224 18.95 5.50 1.25
N PRO A 225 18.71 6.83 1.14
CA PRO A 225 19.77 7.74 0.78
C PRO A 225 20.76 8.02 1.93
N ALA A 226 20.39 7.88 3.21
CA ALA A 226 21.35 7.88 4.34
C ALA A 226 22.40 6.78 4.16
N ALA A 227 21.96 5.57 3.88
CA ALA A 227 22.84 4.43 3.70
C ALA A 227 23.73 4.57 2.46
N VAL A 228 23.17 5.04 1.34
CA VAL A 228 23.90 5.22 0.08
C VAL A 228 24.92 6.38 0.13
N ALA A 229 24.63 7.42 0.92
CA ALA A 229 25.54 8.55 1.17
C ALA A 229 26.46 8.35 2.38
N ASN A 230 26.25 7.27 3.16
CA ASN A 230 26.88 7.04 4.45
C ASN A 230 26.75 8.24 5.43
N TYR A 231 25.54 8.77 5.54
CA TYR A 231 25.23 9.92 6.39
C TYR A 231 24.11 9.58 7.38
N TRP A 232 24.41 9.69 8.68
CA TRP A 232 23.55 9.19 9.77
C TRP A 232 23.21 10.22 10.84
N THR A 233 23.67 11.47 10.67
CA THR A 233 23.44 12.54 11.64
C THR A 233 21.95 12.76 11.86
N TYR A 234 21.52 12.67 13.12
CA TYR A 234 20.13 12.75 13.57
C TYR A 234 19.13 11.82 12.86
N HIS A 235 19.59 10.76 12.19
CA HIS A 235 18.74 9.87 11.41
C HIS A 235 17.59 9.23 12.21
N TRP A 236 17.79 9.01 13.51
CA TRP A 236 16.79 8.45 14.43
C TRP A 236 15.49 9.28 14.49
N ILE A 237 15.53 10.58 14.20
CA ILE A 237 14.34 11.45 14.16
C ILE A 237 13.33 10.93 13.13
N TYR A 238 13.81 10.44 11.99
CA TYR A 238 12.99 9.89 10.90
C TYR A 238 12.42 8.51 11.20
N TRP A 239 12.73 7.94 12.37
CA TRP A 239 12.04 6.78 12.93
C TRP A 239 11.07 7.21 14.01
N VAL A 240 11.54 8.00 14.99
CA VAL A 240 10.72 8.39 16.15
C VAL A 240 9.55 9.27 15.75
N GLY A 241 9.77 10.32 14.95
CA GLY A 241 8.72 11.23 14.49
C GLY A 241 7.61 10.49 13.74
N PRO A 242 7.94 9.79 12.64
CA PRO A 242 6.94 9.08 11.85
C PRO A 242 6.20 7.98 12.61
N MET A 243 6.89 7.19 13.44
CA MET A 243 6.25 6.13 14.24
C MET A 243 5.28 6.71 15.27
N THR A 244 5.62 7.85 15.87
CA THR A 244 4.72 8.55 16.81
C THR A 244 3.48 9.09 16.09
N GLY A 245 3.64 9.69 14.90
CA GLY A 245 2.52 10.14 14.08
C GLY A 245 1.57 9.00 13.68
N ALA A 246 2.13 7.87 13.24
CA ALA A 246 1.37 6.65 12.94
C ALA A 246 0.58 6.10 14.14
N LEU A 247 1.18 6.10 15.34
CA LEU A 247 0.51 5.68 16.57
C LEU A 247 -0.65 6.63 16.92
N LEU A 248 -0.44 7.94 16.79
CA LEU A 248 -1.49 8.93 17.06
C LEU A 248 -2.69 8.75 16.12
N THR A 249 -2.45 8.49 14.83
CA THR A 249 -3.52 8.13 13.87
C THR A 249 -4.32 6.94 14.35
N ALA A 250 -3.63 5.86 14.73
CA ALA A 250 -4.30 4.66 15.23
C ALA A 250 -5.15 4.96 16.48
N ILE A 251 -4.69 5.81 17.40
CA ILE A 251 -5.45 6.21 18.59
C ILE A 251 -6.70 7.04 18.21
N LEU A 252 -6.57 8.00 17.28
CA LEU A 252 -7.68 8.86 16.85
C LEU A 252 -8.76 8.07 16.08
N ILE A 253 -8.35 7.16 15.22
CA ILE A 253 -9.26 6.29 14.48
C ILE A 253 -9.84 5.20 15.39
N SER A 254 -9.04 4.65 16.31
CA SER A 254 -9.53 3.63 17.24
C SER A 254 -10.45 4.23 18.30
N SER A 255 -10.24 5.44 18.79
CA SER A 255 -11.20 6.10 19.70
C SER A 255 -12.55 6.40 19.03
N THR A 256 -12.54 6.71 17.73
CA THR A 256 -13.77 6.82 16.92
C THR A 256 -14.36 5.45 16.53
N ALA A 257 -13.54 4.40 16.40
CA ALA A 257 -13.97 3.03 16.09
C ALA A 257 -14.34 2.18 17.32
N VAL A 258 -13.82 2.45 18.51
CA VAL A 258 -14.20 1.80 19.80
C VAL A 258 -15.63 2.18 20.16
N ALA A 259 -16.09 3.39 19.79
CA ALA A 259 -17.51 3.76 19.82
C ALA A 259 -18.39 2.87 18.90
N HIS A 260 -17.78 2.16 17.93
CA HIS A 260 -18.44 1.26 16.99
C HIS A 260 -18.28 -0.22 17.33
N MET A 261 -17.09 -0.66 17.78
CA MET A 261 -16.86 -2.03 18.27
C MET A 261 -17.63 -2.32 19.57
N GLY A 262 -17.88 -1.31 20.40
CA GLY A 262 -18.80 -1.41 21.55
C GLY A 262 -20.26 -1.69 21.16
N LYS A 263 -20.68 -1.40 19.92
CA LYS A 263 -22.02 -1.75 19.40
C LYS A 263 -22.07 -3.16 18.81
N LEU A 264 -20.97 -3.63 18.21
CA LEU A 264 -20.89 -4.99 17.65
C LEU A 264 -20.70 -6.05 18.74
N GLY A 265 -19.91 -5.76 19.79
CA GLY A 265 -19.75 -6.64 20.95
C GLY A 265 -21.05 -6.88 21.74
N ARG A 266 -21.97 -5.90 21.79
CA ARG A 266 -23.30 -6.09 22.41
C ARG A 266 -24.27 -6.92 21.57
N ARG A 267 -24.02 -7.08 20.27
CA ARG A 267 -24.86 -7.92 19.39
C ARG A 267 -24.51 -9.40 19.51
N PHE A 268 -23.26 -9.71 19.86
CA PHE A 268 -22.79 -11.07 20.12
C PHE A 268 -22.83 -11.47 21.61
N SER A 269 -22.96 -10.51 22.53
CA SER A 269 -23.07 -10.79 23.98
C SER A 269 -24.47 -11.17 24.45
N LYS A 270 -25.45 -11.40 23.56
CA LYS A 270 -26.70 -12.06 23.99
C LYS A 270 -26.36 -13.53 24.28
N PRO A 271 -26.48 -14.00 25.54
CA PRO A 271 -26.28 -15.40 25.83
C PRO A 271 -27.34 -16.21 25.07
N ILE A 272 -26.92 -17.23 24.35
CA ILE A 272 -27.82 -18.31 23.91
C ILE A 272 -28.13 -19.12 25.18
N SER A 273 -29.08 -18.63 25.97
CA SER A 273 -29.64 -19.36 27.10
C SER A 273 -31.10 -19.66 26.82
N GLN A 274 -31.35 -20.94 26.58
CA GLN A 274 -32.59 -21.68 26.77
C GLN A 274 -33.79 -21.31 25.89
N SER A 275 -33.98 -22.11 24.84
CA SER A 275 -35.32 -22.59 24.46
C SER A 275 -35.26 -24.08 24.13
N VAL A 276 -34.94 -24.90 25.14
CA VAL A 276 -35.28 -26.33 25.15
C VAL A 276 -36.48 -26.49 26.08
N GLY A 277 -37.56 -27.05 25.54
CA GLY A 277 -38.67 -27.57 26.32
C GLY A 277 -39.94 -26.72 26.31
N ARG A 278 -40.82 -26.97 25.33
CA ARG A 278 -42.28 -27.08 25.50
C ARG A 278 -42.90 -27.55 24.18
N THR A 279 -43.21 -28.84 24.09
CA THR A 279 -44.33 -29.32 23.26
C THR A 279 -45.64 -28.83 23.87
N PRO A 280 -46.56 -28.31 23.05
CA PRO A 280 -47.94 -28.71 23.20
C PRO A 280 -48.51 -29.25 21.88
N ALA A 281 -49.34 -30.27 22.04
CA ALA A 281 -50.14 -30.90 21.01
C ALA A 281 -51.10 -29.92 20.31
N GLY A 282 -51.40 -30.19 19.03
CA GLY A 282 -52.52 -29.60 18.31
C GLY A 282 -52.24 -29.27 16.85
N LEU A 283 -52.56 -30.19 15.94
CA LEU A 283 -53.03 -29.88 14.58
C LEU A 283 -54.44 -29.24 14.69
N PRO A 284 -54.95 -28.42 13.73
CA PRO A 284 -54.80 -28.59 12.28
C PRO A 284 -54.64 -27.29 11.45
N GLY A 285 -54.28 -27.42 10.17
CA GLY A 285 -54.48 -26.34 9.20
C GLY A 285 -53.59 -26.42 7.97
N GLN A 286 -54.20 -26.73 6.83
CA GLN A 286 -53.60 -26.70 5.49
C GLN A 286 -53.08 -25.30 5.15
N GLY A 287 -51.90 -25.22 4.56
CA GLY A 287 -51.33 -24.00 3.97
C GLY A 287 -50.15 -24.36 3.08
N HIS A 288 -50.30 -24.16 1.78
CA HIS A 288 -49.28 -24.38 0.77
C HIS A 288 -48.05 -23.47 1.03
N CYS A 289 -46.86 -24.06 1.14
CA CYS A 289 -45.59 -23.33 1.05
C CYS A 289 -44.84 -23.79 -0.21
N ALA A 290 -44.62 -22.86 -1.14
CA ALA A 290 -43.75 -23.05 -2.29
C ALA A 290 -42.28 -23.24 -1.87
N PRO A 291 -41.48 -24.05 -2.59
CA PRO A 291 -40.06 -24.19 -2.29
C PRO A 291 -39.30 -22.92 -2.71
N LEU A 292 -38.56 -22.34 -1.76
CA LEU A 292 -37.53 -21.33 -2.01
C LEU A 292 -36.42 -21.96 -2.87
N ARG A 293 -36.27 -21.45 -4.11
CA ARG A 293 -35.10 -21.73 -4.96
C ARG A 293 -33.89 -20.97 -4.41
N PHE A 294 -32.82 -21.69 -4.10
CA PHE A 294 -31.49 -21.10 -3.95
C PHE A 294 -30.95 -20.73 -5.35
N PRO A 295 -30.29 -19.58 -5.54
CA PRO A 295 -29.56 -19.31 -6.76
C PRO A 295 -28.32 -20.20 -6.83
N ASP A 296 -28.17 -20.84 -7.99
CA ASP A 296 -27.05 -21.69 -8.39
C ASP A 296 -25.71 -20.91 -8.36
N CYS A 297 -24.73 -21.44 -7.63
CA CYS A 297 -23.39 -20.83 -7.45
C CYS A 297 -22.40 -21.15 -8.60
N SER A 298 -22.89 -21.45 -9.80
CA SER A 298 -22.04 -21.83 -10.95
C SER A 298 -21.81 -20.72 -11.99
N ALA A 299 -22.19 -19.47 -11.72
CA ALA A 299 -22.06 -18.37 -12.69
C ALA A 299 -21.38 -17.10 -12.14
N MET A 300 -20.10 -17.19 -11.74
CA MET A 300 -19.23 -16.02 -11.69
C MET A 300 -17.76 -16.42 -11.91
N LYS A 301 -17.41 -16.70 -13.18
CA LYS A 301 -16.00 -16.80 -13.59
C LYS A 301 -15.46 -15.38 -13.73
N LEU A 302 -14.60 -14.96 -12.80
CA LEU A 302 -13.77 -13.77 -12.98
C LEU A 302 -12.80 -14.04 -14.16
N PRO A 303 -12.61 -13.09 -15.10
CA PRO A 303 -11.68 -13.28 -16.21
C PRO A 303 -10.23 -13.25 -15.70
N PRO A 304 -9.32 -14.01 -16.33
CA PRO A 304 -7.90 -13.98 -16.00
C PRO A 304 -7.28 -12.60 -16.25
N LEU A 305 -6.28 -12.24 -15.43
CA LEU A 305 -5.66 -10.90 -15.32
C LEU A 305 -5.20 -10.25 -16.63
N TRP A 306 -4.94 -11.02 -17.69
CA TRP A 306 -4.54 -10.48 -18.99
C TRP A 306 -5.71 -9.90 -19.82
N GLU A 307 -6.96 -10.32 -19.59
CA GLU A 307 -8.13 -9.74 -20.27
C GLU A 307 -8.49 -8.35 -19.72
N VAL A 308 -8.24 -8.10 -18.43
CA VAL A 308 -8.41 -6.79 -17.79
C VAL A 308 -7.42 -5.76 -18.37
N TRP A 309 -6.21 -6.20 -18.72
CA TRP A 309 -5.18 -5.35 -19.37
C TRP A 309 -5.58 -4.91 -20.78
N GLN A 310 -6.31 -5.72 -21.55
CA GLN A 310 -6.75 -5.36 -22.90
C GLN A 310 -7.97 -4.43 -22.92
N MET A 311 -8.80 -4.43 -21.88
CA MET A 311 -9.94 -3.50 -21.78
C MET A 311 -9.52 -2.05 -21.54
N GLY A 312 -8.30 -1.80 -21.02
CA GLY A 312 -7.74 -0.46 -20.83
C GLY A 312 -7.16 0.20 -22.09
N LEU A 313 -7.09 -0.50 -23.23
CA LEU A 313 -6.47 -0.01 -24.47
C LEU A 313 -7.47 0.31 -25.60
N ARG A 314 -8.78 0.35 -25.33
CA ARG A 314 -9.78 0.90 -26.25
C ARG A 314 -10.30 2.25 -25.74
N LEU A 315 -9.46 3.27 -25.84
CA LEU A 315 -9.95 4.65 -25.96
C LEU A 315 -9.95 5.00 -27.44
N GLU A 316 -11.13 5.27 -27.97
CA GLU A 316 -11.35 5.67 -29.36
C GLU A 316 -10.65 7.00 -29.72
N PRO A 317 -10.26 7.18 -30.98
CA PRO A 317 -10.37 8.47 -31.64
C PRO A 317 -11.42 8.37 -32.74
N ASN A 318 -12.56 9.06 -32.58
CA ASN A 318 -13.34 9.55 -33.70
C ASN A 318 -14.29 10.68 -33.24
N ALA A 319 -13.75 11.89 -33.22
CA ALA A 319 -14.53 13.11 -33.34
C ALA A 319 -14.48 13.58 -34.80
N GLN A 320 -15.49 13.22 -35.60
CA GLN A 320 -15.90 13.94 -36.81
C GLN A 320 -17.42 13.76 -36.97
N GLY A 321 -18.14 14.87 -36.87
CA GLY A 321 -19.59 15.02 -36.95
C GLY A 321 -19.96 16.41 -36.52
#